data_AF-A0A9Q3Q656-F1
#
_entry.id   AF-A0A9Q3Q656-F1
#
_cell.length_a   1.000
_cell.length_b   1.000
_cell.length_c   1.000
_cell.angle_alpha   90.00
_cell.angle_beta   90.00
_cell.angle_gamma   90.00
#
_symmetry.space_group_name_H-M   'P 1'
#
loop_
_entity.id
_entity.type
_entity.pdbx_description
1 polymer ?
#
loop_
_entity_poly.entity_id
_entity_poly.type
_entity_poly.pdbx_seq_one_letter_code
_entity_poly.pdbx_strand_id
1 'polypeptide(L)'
;MEPDFKERDQVLVSTLNFNNLKVPKKMRDSFVGPFIIIKLIGKNAVEVKLTEEFSRKHPVFPVSLVKPYFQTEENKFPSRRKNPTPQEIVEVEDSPGPVSKIIRARKIRLNGRDQRQYLVRFKHQTADKDKWLAEDAIPDGTFI
;
A
#
# COMPACT_ATOMS: atom_id res chain seq x y z
N MET A 1 8.25 -29.61 -16.47
CA MET A 1 7.92 -28.94 -17.74
C MET A 1 7.98 -27.46 -17.48
N GLU A 2 8.94 -26.77 -18.08
CA GLU A 2 8.90 -25.32 -18.15
C GLU A 2 7.78 -24.94 -19.13
N PRO A 3 6.88 -24.02 -18.78
CA PRO A 3 5.83 -23.57 -19.68
C PRO A 3 6.45 -22.87 -20.89
N ASP A 4 6.00 -23.25 -22.09
CA ASP A 4 6.41 -22.61 -23.35
C ASP A 4 5.62 -21.29 -23.49
N PHE A 5 6.29 -20.17 -23.28
CA PHE A 5 5.71 -18.83 -23.38
C PHE A 5 5.90 -18.28 -24.78
N LYS A 6 4.93 -17.49 -25.27
CA LYS A 6 5.03 -16.77 -26.55
C LYS A 6 4.97 -15.27 -26.35
N GLU A 7 5.51 -14.55 -27.33
CA GLU A 7 5.33 -13.11 -27.40
C GLU A 7 3.82 -12.78 -27.45
N ARG A 8 3.42 -11.74 -26.73
CA ARG A 8 2.04 -11.29 -26.51
C ARG A 8 1.19 -12.12 -25.54
N ASP A 9 1.71 -13.20 -24.97
CA ASP A 9 0.99 -13.91 -23.90
C ASP A 9 0.85 -13.03 -22.65
N GLN A 10 -0.26 -13.20 -21.94
CA GLN A 10 -0.48 -12.58 -20.65
C GLN A 10 0.09 -13.44 -19.54
N VAL A 11 0.85 -12.82 -18.66
CA VAL A 11 1.54 -13.49 -17.56
C VAL A 11 1.45 -12.71 -16.26
N LEU A 12 1.60 -13.43 -15.17
CA LEU A 12 1.76 -12.90 -13.83
C LEU A 12 3.24 -12.97 -13.43
N VAL A 13 3.75 -11.92 -12.81
CA VAL A 13 5.14 -11.80 -12.36
C VAL A 13 5.20 -11.90 -10.84
N SER A 14 6.16 -12.66 -10.32
CA SER A 14 6.34 -12.83 -8.88
C SER A 14 6.80 -11.53 -8.20
N THR A 15 6.24 -11.24 -7.03
CA THR A 15 6.58 -10.06 -6.23
C THR A 15 7.79 -10.23 -5.32
N LEU A 16 8.43 -11.40 -5.32
CA LEU A 16 9.54 -11.76 -4.42
C LEU A 16 10.68 -10.72 -4.44
N ASN A 17 10.99 -10.17 -5.61
CA ASN A 17 12.09 -9.22 -5.82
C ASN A 17 11.63 -7.75 -5.86
N PHE A 18 10.38 -7.45 -5.51
CA PHE A 18 9.91 -6.07 -5.40
C PHE A 18 10.08 -5.55 -3.97
N ASN A 19 11.17 -4.83 -3.72
CA ASN A 19 11.47 -4.29 -2.38
C ASN A 19 10.77 -2.96 -2.06
N ASN A 20 10.42 -2.18 -3.09
CA ASN A 20 9.84 -0.83 -2.96
C ASN A 20 8.39 -0.82 -3.46
N LEU A 21 7.51 -1.56 -2.79
CA LEU A 21 6.06 -1.47 -3.01
C LEU A 21 5.44 -0.82 -1.77
N LYS A 22 4.35 -0.07 -1.97
CA LYS A 22 3.63 0.61 -0.88
C LYS A 22 3.11 -0.37 0.19
N VAL A 23 2.82 -1.60 -0.22
CA VAL A 23 2.19 -2.62 0.63
C VAL A 23 3.23 -3.48 1.39
N PRO A 24 3.03 -3.78 2.68
CA PRO A 24 3.92 -4.64 3.47
C PRO A 24 4.08 -6.04 2.87
N LYS A 25 5.28 -6.65 2.99
CA LYS A 25 5.60 -7.98 2.41
C LYS A 25 4.60 -9.08 2.79
N LYS A 26 3.97 -9.02 3.97
CA LYS A 26 2.98 -10.01 4.43
C LYS A 26 1.58 -9.84 3.82
N MET A 27 1.24 -8.63 3.37
CA MET A 27 -0.08 -8.30 2.80
C MET A 27 -0.04 -8.20 1.27
N ARG A 28 1.12 -8.41 0.64
CA ARG A 28 1.27 -8.37 -0.80
C ARG A 28 0.88 -9.69 -1.44
N ASP A 29 0.25 -9.61 -2.60
CA ASP A 29 0.06 -10.76 -3.46
C ASP A 29 1.42 -11.32 -3.90
N SER A 30 1.54 -12.64 -3.94
CA SER A 30 2.76 -13.33 -4.38
C SER A 30 3.07 -13.11 -5.87
N PHE A 31 2.03 -12.79 -6.65
CA PHE A 31 2.10 -12.55 -8.09
C PHE A 31 1.23 -11.35 -8.46
N VAL A 32 1.71 -10.53 -9.40
CA VAL A 32 1.05 -9.32 -9.90
C VAL A 32 0.96 -9.35 -11.42
N GLY A 33 -0.01 -8.66 -11.99
CA GLY A 33 -0.33 -8.68 -13.42
C GLY A 33 -1.79 -9.03 -13.66
N PRO A 34 -2.27 -8.94 -14.91
CA PRO A 34 -1.60 -9.46 -16.09
C PRO A 34 -0.65 -8.46 -16.78
N PHE A 35 0.55 -8.92 -17.12
CA PHE A 35 1.49 -8.22 -18.00
C PHE A 35 1.64 -8.95 -19.31
N ILE A 36 1.96 -8.23 -20.37
CA ILE A 36 2.13 -8.79 -21.71
C ILE A 36 3.61 -9.06 -21.95
N ILE A 37 3.95 -10.27 -22.42
CA ILE A 37 5.31 -10.58 -22.89
C ILE A 37 5.59 -9.77 -24.16
N ILE A 38 6.61 -8.92 -24.12
CA ILE A 38 7.10 -8.18 -25.29
C ILE A 38 8.03 -9.08 -26.11
N LYS A 39 8.94 -9.79 -25.43
CA LYS A 39 10.00 -10.55 -26.08
C LYS A 39 10.46 -11.72 -25.21
N LEU A 40 10.87 -12.82 -25.84
CA LEU A 40 11.55 -13.93 -25.18
C LEU A 40 13.07 -13.72 -25.22
N ILE A 41 13.72 -13.75 -24.06
CA ILE A 41 15.18 -13.61 -23.93
C ILE A 41 15.77 -15.00 -23.69
N GLY A 42 16.10 -15.66 -24.80
CA GLY A 42 16.55 -17.04 -24.78
C GLY A 42 15.47 -17.98 -24.24
N LYS A 43 15.87 -19.05 -23.55
CA LYS A 43 14.95 -20.04 -22.98
C LYS A 43 14.54 -19.75 -21.53
N ASN A 44 15.33 -18.92 -20.83
CA ASN A 44 15.25 -18.81 -19.38
C ASN A 44 14.67 -17.47 -18.89
N ALA A 45 14.44 -16.50 -19.77
CA ALA A 45 13.95 -15.19 -19.37
C ALA A 45 12.94 -14.62 -20.37
N VAL A 46 12.03 -13.80 -19.85
CA VAL A 46 11.01 -13.09 -20.62
C VAL A 46 11.04 -11.62 -20.29
N GLU A 47 10.87 -10.78 -21.30
CA GLU A 47 10.69 -9.35 -21.15
C GLU A 47 9.20 -9.03 -21.17
N VAL A 48 8.70 -8.37 -20.13
CA VAL A 48 7.29 -8.04 -19.98
C VAL A 48 7.08 -6.53 -19.95
N LYS A 49 5.91 -6.11 -20.44
CA LYS A 49 5.49 -4.71 -20.36
C LYS A 49 4.93 -4.42 -18.96
N LEU A 50 5.75 -3.83 -18.10
CA LEU A 50 5.31 -3.38 -16.77
C LEU A 50 4.56 -2.04 -16.86
N THR A 51 3.36 -1.99 -16.30
CA THR A 51 2.50 -0.80 -16.22
C THR A 51 2.44 -0.24 -14.80
N GLU A 52 1.92 0.98 -14.66
CA GLU A 52 1.59 1.61 -13.36
C GLU A 52 2.78 1.71 -12.38
N GLU A 53 2.58 1.30 -11.12
CA GLU A 53 3.57 1.34 -10.05
C GLU A 53 4.82 0.49 -10.33
N PHE A 54 4.74 -0.43 -11.31
CA PHE A 54 5.82 -1.35 -11.66
C PHE A 54 6.69 -0.85 -12.82
N SER A 55 6.33 0.26 -13.49
CA SER A 55 7.06 0.77 -14.67
C SER A 55 8.54 1.09 -14.39
N ARG A 56 8.89 1.43 -13.13
CA ARG A 56 10.27 1.72 -12.71
C ARG A 56 11.09 0.46 -12.40
N LYS A 57 10.50 -0.74 -12.46
CA LYS A 57 11.20 -2.01 -12.19
C LYS A 57 11.83 -2.57 -13.46
N HIS A 58 12.81 -3.46 -13.28
CA HIS A 58 13.43 -4.15 -14.42
C HIS A 58 12.38 -5.01 -15.15
N PRO A 59 12.21 -4.87 -16.48
CA PRO A 59 11.14 -5.54 -17.23
C PRO A 59 11.45 -7.01 -17.56
N VAL A 60 12.70 -7.47 -17.38
CA VAL A 60 13.09 -8.85 -17.67
C VAL A 60 13.05 -9.70 -16.41
N PHE A 61 12.37 -10.83 -16.50
CA PHE A 61 12.21 -11.81 -15.43
C PHE A 61 12.60 -13.22 -15.88
N PRO A 62 13.21 -14.04 -15.00
CA PRO A 62 13.38 -15.46 -15.25
C PRO A 62 12.04 -16.17 -15.40
N VAL A 63 11.96 -17.18 -16.27
CA VAL A 63 10.73 -17.98 -16.50
C VAL A 63 10.19 -18.60 -15.22
N SER A 64 11.05 -18.93 -14.24
CA SER A 64 10.64 -19.48 -12.94
C SER A 64 9.85 -18.48 -12.06
N LEU A 65 10.00 -17.18 -12.31
CA LEU A 65 9.29 -16.11 -11.60
C LEU A 65 8.04 -15.63 -12.34
N VAL A 66 7.68 -16.30 -13.44
CA VAL A 66 6.57 -15.93 -14.30
C VAL A 66 5.57 -17.09 -14.37
N LYS A 67 4.28 -16.75 -14.35
CA LYS A 67 3.18 -17.73 -14.49
C LYS A 67 2.25 -17.31 -15.63
N PRO A 68 1.70 -18.26 -16.41
CA PRO A 68 0.67 -17.94 -17.38
C PRO A 68 -0.56 -17.37 -16.68
N TYR A 69 -1.14 -16.31 -17.25
CA TYR A 69 -2.39 -15.75 -16.78
C TYR A 69 -3.56 -16.44 -17.50
N PHE A 70 -4.46 -17.04 -16.73
CA PHE A 70 -5.70 -17.61 -17.27
C PHE A 70 -6.86 -16.72 -16.87
N GLN A 71 -7.51 -16.12 -17.87
CA GLN A 71 -8.72 -15.34 -17.63
C GLN A 71 -9.81 -16.27 -17.10
N THR A 72 -10.49 -15.83 -16.02
CA THR A 72 -11.60 -16.61 -15.47
C THR A 72 -12.83 -16.40 -16.35
N GLU A 73 -13.23 -17.45 -17.06
CA GLU A 73 -14.49 -17.52 -17.79
C GLU A 73 -15.67 -17.53 -16.80
N GLU A 74 -16.42 -16.42 -16.72
CA GLU A 74 -17.58 -16.29 -15.82
C GLU A 74 -18.63 -17.36 -16.10
N ASN A 75 -18.81 -17.72 -17.37
CA ASN A 75 -19.80 -18.70 -17.81
C ASN A 75 -19.46 -20.14 -17.39
N LYS A 76 -18.17 -20.43 -17.14
CA LYS A 76 -17.71 -21.78 -16.77
C LYS A 76 -17.98 -22.08 -15.30
N PHE A 77 -18.08 -21.06 -14.44
CA PHE A 77 -18.29 -21.21 -13.00
C PHE A 77 -19.24 -20.14 -12.44
N PRO A 78 -20.54 -20.23 -12.73
CA PRO A 78 -21.52 -19.19 -12.37
C PRO A 78 -21.65 -18.96 -10.85
N SER A 79 -21.30 -19.95 -10.02
CA SER A 79 -21.34 -19.84 -8.55
C SER A 79 -20.12 -19.12 -7.95
N ARG A 80 -19.09 -18.80 -8.74
CA ARG A 80 -17.87 -18.15 -8.24
C ARG A 80 -18.13 -16.67 -8.01
N ARG A 81 -18.15 -16.23 -6.75
CA ARG A 81 -18.23 -14.81 -6.40
C ARG A 81 -16.88 -14.15 -6.67
N LYS A 82 -16.87 -13.02 -7.41
CA LYS A 82 -15.69 -12.15 -7.46
C LYS A 82 -15.47 -11.57 -6.07
N ASN A 83 -14.28 -11.75 -5.52
CA ASN A 83 -13.91 -11.04 -4.31
C ASN A 83 -13.88 -9.53 -4.65
N PRO A 84 -14.50 -8.67 -3.83
CA PRO A 84 -14.40 -7.24 -4.05
C PRO A 84 -12.93 -6.83 -4.00
N THR A 85 -12.50 -6.01 -4.96
CA THR A 85 -11.16 -5.41 -4.95
C THR A 85 -10.97 -4.69 -3.61
N PRO A 86 -9.89 -4.96 -2.85
CA PRO A 86 -9.62 -4.23 -1.62
C PRO A 86 -9.64 -2.73 -1.89
N GLN A 87 -10.46 -1.99 -1.14
CA GLN A 87 -10.48 -0.54 -1.24
C GLN A 87 -9.14 -0.02 -0.71
N GLU A 88 -8.52 0.88 -1.46
CA GLU A 88 -7.32 1.58 -0.99
C GLU A 88 -7.71 2.32 0.29
N ILE A 89 -7.07 1.98 1.40
CA ILE A 89 -7.32 2.64 2.68
C ILE A 89 -6.82 4.07 2.48
N VAL A 90 -7.73 5.01 2.24
CA VAL A 90 -7.39 6.42 2.20
C VAL A 90 -6.87 6.75 3.59
N GLU A 91 -5.58 7.07 3.71
CA GLU A 91 -5.07 7.76 4.88
C GLU A 91 -5.83 9.07 4.94
N VAL A 92 -6.91 9.09 5.72
CA VAL A 92 -7.61 10.32 6.06
C VAL A 92 -6.55 11.16 6.73
N GLU A 93 -6.11 12.24 6.07
CA GLU A 93 -5.28 13.25 6.71
C GLU A 93 -5.96 13.58 8.02
N ASP A 94 -5.33 13.18 9.11
CA ASP A 94 -5.87 13.29 10.45
C ASP A 94 -5.64 14.73 10.89
N SER A 95 -6.28 15.65 10.16
CA SER A 95 -6.29 17.06 10.47
C SER A 95 -6.91 17.17 11.86
N PRO A 96 -6.19 17.68 12.87
CA PRO A 96 -6.71 17.77 14.21
C PRO A 96 -7.99 18.59 14.18
N GLY A 97 -9.11 17.93 14.51
CA GLY A 97 -10.41 18.59 14.57
C GLY A 97 -10.42 19.72 15.60
N PRO A 98 -11.52 20.48 15.72
CA PRO A 98 -11.62 21.54 16.72
C PRO A 98 -11.43 20.98 18.13
N VAL A 99 -10.53 21.61 18.88
CA VAL A 99 -10.19 21.24 20.25
C VAL A 99 -11.38 21.49 21.17
N SER A 100 -11.68 20.51 22.03
CA SER A 100 -12.72 20.62 23.06
C SER A 100 -12.12 20.97 24.41
N LYS A 101 -11.10 20.21 24.86
CA LYS A 101 -10.45 20.44 26.15
C LYS A 101 -9.03 19.86 26.20
N ILE A 102 -8.18 20.49 27.01
CA ILE A 102 -6.88 19.97 27.41
C ILE A 102 -7.04 19.12 28.70
N ILE A 103 -6.64 17.85 28.64
CA ILE A 103 -6.77 16.91 29.77
C ILE A 103 -5.50 16.89 30.61
N ARG A 104 -4.33 16.87 29.96
CA ARG A 104 -3.02 16.76 30.63
C ARG A 104 -1.97 17.59 29.92
N ALA A 105 -0.94 17.95 30.66
CA ALA A 105 0.29 18.53 30.13
C ALA A 105 1.46 17.63 30.48
N ARG A 106 2.44 17.54 29.58
CA ARG A 106 3.72 16.87 29.82
C ARG A 106 4.86 17.68 29.21
N LYS A 107 6.05 17.53 29.78
CA LYS A 107 7.29 18.06 29.23
C LYS A 107 8.14 16.88 28.78
N ILE A 108 8.47 16.82 27.50
CA ILE A 108 9.33 15.78 26.92
C ILE A 108 10.58 16.41 26.33
N ARG A 109 11.66 15.64 26.23
CA ARG A 109 12.87 16.07 25.52
C ARG A 109 12.88 15.43 24.13
N LEU A 110 12.71 16.24 23.09
CA LEU A 110 12.70 15.82 21.69
C LEU A 110 13.84 16.55 20.96
N ASN A 111 14.69 15.80 20.24
CA ASN A 111 15.85 16.37 19.52
C ASN A 111 16.75 17.27 20.40
N GLY A 112 16.94 16.86 21.66
CA GLY A 112 17.76 17.60 22.63
C GLY A 112 17.11 18.85 23.24
N ARG A 113 15.93 19.27 22.74
CA ARG A 113 15.17 20.42 23.25
C ARG A 113 14.01 19.97 24.13
N ASP A 114 13.71 20.78 25.14
CA ASP A 114 12.56 20.59 25.99
C ASP A 114 11.30 21.11 25.29
N GLN A 115 10.32 20.23 25.08
CA GLN A 115 9.06 20.55 24.42
C GLN A 115 7.88 20.24 25.34
N ARG A 116 6.97 21.20 25.48
CA ARG A 116 5.68 21.01 26.15
C ARG A 116 4.67 20.41 25.17
N GLN A 117 3.95 19.41 25.65
CA GLN A 117 2.85 18.79 24.91
C GLN A 117 1.61 18.71 25.79
N TYR A 118 0.45 18.77 25.16
CA TYR A 118 -0.84 18.70 25.82
C TYR A 118 -1.65 17.55 25.25
N LEU A 119 -2.28 16.77 26.12
CA LEU A 119 -3.23 15.74 25.73
C LEU A 119 -4.56 16.42 25.46
N VAL A 120 -4.92 16.48 24.18
CA VAL A 120 -6.06 17.20 23.68
C VAL A 120 -7.20 16.24 23.37
N ARG A 121 -8.40 16.59 23.88
CA ARG A 121 -9.67 15.98 23.47
C ARG A 121 -10.33 16.83 22.41
N PHE A 122 -10.70 16.19 21.30
CA PHE A 122 -11.38 16.85 20.18
C PHE A 122 -12.90 16.84 20.36
N LYS A 123 -13.60 17.83 19.77
CA LYS A 123 -15.07 17.86 19.79
C LYS A 123 -15.64 16.63 19.07
N HIS A 124 -16.67 16.03 19.66
CA HIS A 124 -17.36 14.84 19.15
C HIS A 124 -16.49 13.59 18.98
N GLN A 125 -15.33 13.52 19.64
CA GLN A 125 -14.47 12.34 19.64
C GLN A 125 -14.38 11.74 21.06
N THR A 126 -14.26 10.41 21.12
CA THR A 126 -14.06 9.66 22.38
C THR A 126 -12.60 9.71 22.80
N ALA A 127 -12.34 9.29 24.05
CA ALA A 127 -11.00 9.28 24.64
C ALA A 127 -9.96 8.49 23.83
N ASP A 128 -10.39 7.50 23.03
CA ASP A 128 -9.52 6.68 22.19
C ASP A 128 -8.80 7.49 21.10
N LYS A 129 -9.34 8.66 20.76
CA LYS A 129 -8.79 9.57 19.75
C LYS A 129 -8.09 10.79 20.36
N ASP A 130 -7.88 10.80 21.68
CA ASP A 130 -7.12 11.87 22.35
C ASP A 130 -5.64 11.81 21.91
N LYS A 131 -5.05 12.96 21.59
CA LYS A 131 -3.67 13.05 21.07
C LYS A 131 -2.82 14.05 21.82
N TRP A 132 -1.52 13.75 21.89
CA TRP A 132 -0.52 14.70 22.41
C TRP A 132 -0.11 15.67 21.31
N LEU A 133 -0.51 16.93 21.44
CA LEU A 133 -0.15 18.01 20.51
C LEU A 133 0.90 18.93 21.14
N ALA A 134 1.77 19.48 20.30
CA ALA A 134 2.69 20.55 20.69
C ALA A 134 1.90 21.84 20.96
N GLU A 135 2.47 22.73 21.78
CA GLU A 135 1.89 24.05 22.07
C GLU A 135 1.55 24.82 20.78
N ASP A 136 2.46 24.86 19.80
CA ASP A 136 2.26 25.53 18.51
C ASP A 136 1.16 24.92 17.62
N ALA A 137 0.78 23.67 17.88
CA ALA A 137 -0.21 22.94 17.09
C ALA A 137 -1.64 23.03 17.68
N ILE A 138 -1.79 23.71 18.82
CA ILE A 138 -3.07 23.92 19.48
C ILE A 138 -3.57 25.32 19.11
N PRO A 139 -4.68 25.46 18.38
CA PRO A 139 -5.22 26.77 18.06
C PRO A 139 -5.58 27.53 19.34
N ASP A 140 -5.13 28.79 19.43
CA ASP A 140 -5.03 29.69 20.59
C ASP A 140 -6.33 30.01 21.37
N GLY A 141 -7.46 29.36 21.04
CA GLY A 141 -8.78 29.70 21.56
C GLY A 141 -9.29 28.86 22.75
N THR A 142 -8.45 28.05 23.42
CA THR A 142 -8.93 27.08 24.44
C THR A 142 -8.33 27.27 25.85
N PHE A 143 -7.60 28.36 26.10
CA PHE A 143 -7.15 28.72 27.45
C PHE A 143 -8.20 29.62 28.14
N ILE A 144 -9.38 29.09 28.45
CA ILE A 144 -10.32 29.73 29.39
C ILE A 144 -10.89 28.68 30.33
#